data_AF-A0A974ZQX6-F1
#
_entry.id   AF-A0A974ZQX6-F1
#
_cell.length_a   1.000
_cell.length_b   1.000
_cell.length_c   1.000
_cell.angle_alpha   90.00
_cell.angle_beta   90.00
_cell.angle_gamma   90.00
#
_symmetry.space_group_name_H-M   'P 1'
#
loop_
_entity.id
_entity.type
_entity.pdbx_description
1 polymer ?
#
loop_
_entity_poly.entity_id
_entity_poly.type
_entity_poly.pdbx_seq_one_letter_code
_entity_poly.pdbx_strand_id
1 'polypeptide(L)'
;MDGPRIARPDAENEVVRRRNAVVMTGARQVLIGGLPLSAATAIRSGWRNCTVSDKYEDHVQTLRGSVKRPKGALRWGPDNLGVGLYQARLARLELQPDLDTSPSLHLVEAKTHLLVACERGDLLAEVVASNLAFACGASFAVFTELAESDRENWLEEIYALGEGGDLTGRFSGLAQRARAHLGQLDFSRFKTVLFVTAGFPWGIAVPEVTTTHMYRYPDFGRAVIEGMWASQKTDRSARTALLIDPQTVEGSEIPAINQALLKNGTLTRVVRGPAATQTRVQFLLDLLPHDVIVLSTHAGDAPGERITYEYPDADGRQRKLVVDRAVGIGYDASEDKFMVMEYHRFHSLDGVDWRDKEGKAALPVGTAINTWSAMGGPIDRKDHIVAQQRIPRVIGSMAMRLHDGIWLYASHGFAPESAPLFVNNSCWSWHELSQRTTFAGARGYLGSLFPITDAEAQEIGRALFDQYIGQDLPRALWLAQRDIYGSSARRPYVMVGLPFIAIRPNIKDAVSHMNRAYVAGIAHWTERASSSPHEEVRRNAQRFSSFLIEDLQEFRNKLQLGRRPLR
;
A
#
# COMPACT_ATOMS: atom_id res chain seq x y z
N MET A 1 13.79 8.77 -4.08
CA MET A 1 13.34 7.72 -3.15
C MET A 1 13.90 8.06 -1.78
N ASP A 2 13.15 7.82 -0.72
CA ASP A 2 13.55 8.01 0.66
C ASP A 2 14.57 6.96 1.15
N GLY A 3 15.30 7.28 2.22
CA GLY A 3 16.28 6.38 2.85
C GLY A 3 15.66 5.47 3.93
N PRO A 4 16.32 4.35 4.29
CA PRO A 4 15.86 3.47 5.34
C PRO A 4 16.02 4.10 6.73
N ARG A 5 15.08 3.80 7.61
CA ARG A 5 15.09 4.23 9.02
C ARG A 5 15.89 3.26 9.87
N ILE A 6 17.20 3.44 9.86
CA ILE A 6 18.18 2.55 10.51
C ILE A 6 18.09 2.45 12.04
N ALA A 7 17.39 3.36 12.72
CA ALA A 7 17.23 3.34 14.17
C ALA A 7 16.06 2.45 14.64
N ARG A 8 15.28 1.88 13.72
CA ARG A 8 14.13 1.04 14.06
C ARG A 8 14.54 -0.42 14.27
N PRO A 9 13.80 -1.18 15.11
CA PRO A 9 14.00 -2.62 15.24
C PRO A 9 13.91 -3.39 13.91
N ASP A 10 13.12 -2.90 12.95
CA ASP A 10 12.92 -3.50 11.62
C ASP A 10 13.83 -2.89 10.53
N ALA A 11 14.94 -2.24 10.90
CA ALA A 11 15.84 -1.55 9.98
C ALA A 11 16.34 -2.42 8.81
N GLU A 12 16.58 -3.72 9.04
CA GLU A 12 16.99 -4.63 7.97
C GLU A 12 15.93 -4.74 6.87
N ASN A 13 14.65 -4.84 7.24
CA ASN A 13 13.54 -4.89 6.29
C ASN A 13 13.42 -3.57 5.50
N GLU A 14 13.64 -2.43 6.15
CA GLU A 14 13.72 -1.13 5.47
C GLU A 14 14.78 -1.14 4.37
N VAL A 15 16.00 -1.58 4.71
CA VAL A 15 17.13 -1.64 3.78
C VAL A 15 16.81 -2.56 2.60
N VAL A 16 16.30 -3.77 2.87
CA VAL A 16 15.93 -4.74 1.83
C VAL A 16 14.91 -4.15 0.87
N ARG A 17 13.84 -3.53 1.37
CA ARG A 17 12.80 -2.89 0.51
C ARG A 17 13.40 -1.82 -0.41
N ARG A 18 14.27 -0.94 0.09
CA ARG A 18 14.89 0.12 -0.74
C ARG A 18 15.84 -0.49 -1.77
N ARG A 19 16.64 -1.48 -1.40
CA ARG A 19 17.54 -2.16 -2.35
C ARG A 19 16.75 -2.83 -3.47
N ASN A 20 15.68 -3.55 -3.14
CA ASN A 20 14.81 -4.19 -4.12
C ASN A 20 14.21 -3.16 -5.09
N ALA A 21 13.73 -2.03 -4.57
CA ALA A 21 13.22 -0.95 -5.40
C ALA A 21 14.29 -0.41 -6.37
N VAL A 22 15.52 -0.18 -5.90
CA VAL A 22 16.62 0.24 -6.79
C VAL A 22 16.92 -0.80 -7.87
N VAL A 23 16.89 -2.11 -7.56
CA VAL A 23 16.98 -3.18 -8.56
C VAL A 23 15.89 -3.08 -9.63
N MET A 24 14.65 -2.80 -9.23
CA MET A 24 13.55 -2.67 -10.17
C MET A 24 13.71 -1.51 -11.15
N THR A 25 14.46 -0.46 -10.80
CA THR A 25 14.73 0.67 -11.71
C THR A 25 15.61 0.32 -12.90
N GLY A 26 16.48 -0.69 -12.78
CA GLY A 26 17.53 -0.96 -13.77
C GLY A 26 18.51 0.20 -13.97
N ALA A 27 18.68 1.08 -12.97
CA ALA A 27 19.53 2.26 -13.06
C ALA A 27 21.00 1.91 -13.35
N ARG A 28 21.62 2.66 -14.27
CA ARG A 28 23.06 2.52 -14.60
C ARG A 28 23.97 3.22 -13.59
N GLN A 29 23.43 4.23 -12.91
CA GLN A 29 24.10 5.07 -11.93
C GLN A 29 23.10 5.37 -10.81
N VAL A 30 23.54 5.22 -9.57
CA VAL A 30 22.77 5.60 -8.37
C VAL A 30 23.49 6.75 -7.67
N LEU A 31 22.73 7.78 -7.30
CA LEU A 31 23.22 8.92 -6.52
C LEU A 31 22.50 8.90 -5.17
N ILE A 32 23.27 8.98 -4.09
CA ILE A 32 22.77 9.00 -2.72
C ILE A 32 23.32 10.25 -2.04
N GLY A 33 22.42 11.09 -1.53
CA GLY A 33 22.75 12.26 -0.74
C GLY A 33 21.63 12.57 0.26
N GLY A 34 21.94 13.35 1.28
CA GLY A 34 21.01 13.75 2.34
C GLY A 34 20.64 12.62 3.31
N LEU A 35 21.47 11.57 3.43
CA LEU A 35 21.22 10.43 4.30
C LEU A 35 22.33 10.28 5.36
N PRO A 36 21.99 9.82 6.58
CA PRO A 36 23.00 9.39 7.55
C PRO A 36 23.95 8.35 6.95
N LEU A 37 25.24 8.41 7.30
CA LEU A 37 26.29 7.54 6.73
C LEU A 37 25.95 6.04 6.81
N SER A 38 25.36 5.59 7.91
CA SER A 38 24.93 4.20 8.12
C SER A 38 23.79 3.81 7.17
N ALA A 39 22.81 4.70 6.94
CA ALA A 39 21.74 4.47 5.97
C ALA A 39 22.28 4.44 4.54
N ALA A 40 23.15 5.39 4.18
CA ALA A 40 23.78 5.43 2.86
C ALA A 40 24.65 4.18 2.59
N THR A 41 25.44 3.75 3.58
CA THR A 41 26.27 2.53 3.51
C THR A 41 25.40 1.29 3.32
N ALA A 42 24.30 1.20 4.09
CA ALA A 42 23.37 0.09 3.98
C ALA A 42 22.68 0.01 2.61
N ILE A 43 22.32 1.12 1.97
CA ILE A 43 21.77 1.06 0.60
C ILE A 43 22.88 0.74 -0.41
N ARG A 44 24.06 1.35 -0.29
CA ARG A 44 25.17 1.26 -1.26
C ARG A 44 25.64 -0.17 -1.48
N SER A 45 25.73 -0.98 -0.43
CA SER A 45 26.20 -2.36 -0.56
C SER A 45 25.30 -3.15 -1.52
N GLY A 46 25.87 -3.61 -2.64
CA GLY A 46 25.16 -4.25 -3.74
C GLY A 46 25.26 -3.48 -5.06
N TRP A 47 25.75 -2.24 -5.06
CA TRP A 47 25.82 -1.38 -6.25
C TRP A 47 27.26 -1.00 -6.61
N ARG A 48 27.71 -1.37 -7.80
CA ARG A 48 29.04 -1.00 -8.30
C ARG A 48 29.14 0.48 -8.69
N ASN A 49 28.11 1.01 -9.35
CA ASN A 49 28.07 2.40 -9.83
C ASN A 49 27.16 3.26 -8.93
N CYS A 50 27.65 3.55 -7.73
CA CYS A 50 26.93 4.33 -6.73
C CYS A 50 27.83 5.42 -6.16
N THR A 51 27.38 6.67 -6.28
CA THR A 51 28.05 7.84 -5.68
C THR A 51 27.28 8.26 -4.44
N VAL A 52 27.98 8.28 -3.30
CA VAL A 52 27.44 8.78 -2.03
C VAL A 52 28.12 10.11 -1.74
N SER A 53 27.36 11.20 -1.71
CA SER A 53 27.83 12.52 -1.28
C SER A 53 26.64 13.39 -0.89
N ASP A 54 26.83 14.25 0.10
CA ASP A 54 25.85 15.30 0.44
C ASP A 54 26.11 16.60 -0.34
N LYS A 55 27.21 16.66 -1.12
CA LYS A 55 27.56 17.82 -1.94
C LYS A 55 26.96 17.69 -3.33
N TYR A 56 26.23 18.72 -3.74
CA TYR A 56 25.60 18.78 -5.06
C TYR A 56 26.64 18.66 -6.19
N GLU A 57 27.80 19.30 -6.04
CA GLU A 57 28.85 19.35 -7.06
C GLU A 57 29.41 17.96 -7.37
N ASP A 58 29.52 17.08 -6.37
CA ASP A 58 30.03 15.71 -6.55
C ASP A 58 29.07 14.87 -7.41
N HIS A 59 27.76 15.07 -7.22
CA HIS A 59 26.73 14.46 -8.06
C HIS A 59 26.74 15.00 -9.48
N VAL A 60 26.88 16.32 -9.66
CA VAL A 60 27.02 16.95 -10.98
C VAL A 60 28.26 16.40 -11.71
N GLN A 61 29.38 16.25 -11.00
CA GLN A 61 30.61 15.70 -11.56
C GLN A 61 30.45 14.23 -11.99
N THR A 62 29.76 13.42 -11.19
CA THR A 62 29.43 12.03 -11.55
C THR A 62 28.56 11.95 -12.82
N LEU A 63 27.63 12.88 -12.99
CA LEU A 63 26.74 12.90 -14.15
C LEU A 63 27.36 13.54 -15.41
N ARG A 64 28.59 14.07 -15.30
CA ARG A 64 29.26 14.77 -16.40
C ARG A 64 29.40 13.85 -17.63
N GLY A 65 28.95 14.33 -18.79
CA GLY A 65 28.95 13.55 -20.03
C GLY A 65 27.82 12.52 -20.16
N SER A 66 27.11 12.22 -19.07
CA SER A 66 25.98 11.27 -19.06
C SER A 66 24.62 11.96 -19.20
N VAL A 67 24.52 13.23 -18.80
CA VAL A 67 23.29 14.04 -18.89
C VAL A 67 23.54 15.36 -19.64
N LYS A 68 22.51 15.89 -20.28
CA LYS A 68 22.56 17.20 -20.92
C LYS A 68 22.70 18.29 -19.86
N ARG A 69 23.57 19.28 -20.10
CA ARG A 69 23.71 20.42 -19.20
C ARG A 69 22.44 21.29 -19.20
N PRO A 70 22.09 21.89 -18.07
CA PRO A 70 21.07 22.93 -18.02
C PRO A 70 21.41 24.11 -18.95
N LYS A 71 20.38 24.82 -19.42
CA LYS A 71 20.51 26.01 -20.28
C LYS A 71 20.70 27.32 -19.51
N GLY A 72 20.55 27.27 -18.18
CA GLY A 72 20.55 28.41 -17.27
C GLY A 72 20.06 27.96 -15.91
N ALA A 73 19.70 28.90 -15.04
CA ALA A 73 19.20 28.64 -13.70
C ALA A 73 17.77 29.18 -13.49
N LEU A 74 17.01 28.51 -12.61
CA LEU A 74 15.74 28.95 -12.08
C LEU A 74 15.87 29.04 -10.57
N ARG A 75 15.71 30.25 -10.03
CA ARG A 75 15.73 30.52 -8.58
C ARG A 75 14.36 30.24 -7.99
N TRP A 76 14.31 29.57 -6.83
CA TRP A 76 13.06 29.14 -6.19
C TRP A 76 13.19 29.08 -4.66
N GLY A 77 12.07 29.04 -3.95
CA GLY A 77 12.04 28.89 -2.49
C GLY A 77 11.80 27.45 -2.03
N PRO A 78 12.03 27.14 -0.75
CA PRO A 78 11.87 25.79 -0.23
C PRO A 78 10.41 25.38 0.01
N ASP A 79 9.50 26.33 0.20
CA ASP A 79 8.11 26.10 0.64
C ASP A 79 7.18 25.51 -0.44
N ASN A 80 7.60 25.49 -1.71
CA ASN A 80 6.87 24.82 -2.81
C ASN A 80 7.85 24.28 -3.86
N LEU A 81 8.84 23.53 -3.37
CA LEU A 81 9.97 23.08 -4.18
C LEU A 81 9.56 22.12 -5.31
N GLY A 82 8.48 21.34 -5.13
CA GLY A 82 7.98 20.43 -6.17
C GLY A 82 7.59 21.17 -7.45
N VAL A 83 6.93 22.33 -7.33
CA VAL A 83 6.54 23.17 -8.47
C VAL A 83 7.76 23.77 -9.16
N GLY A 84 8.70 24.33 -8.38
CA GLY A 84 9.94 24.89 -8.92
C GLY A 84 10.77 23.86 -9.68
N LEU A 85 10.90 22.64 -9.12
CA LEU A 85 11.58 21.52 -9.79
C LEU A 85 10.90 21.16 -11.11
N TYR A 86 9.57 21.09 -11.13
CA TYR A 86 8.82 20.77 -12.34
C TYR A 86 9.02 21.83 -13.44
N GLN A 87 8.95 23.11 -13.07
CA GLN A 87 9.21 24.22 -14.00
C GLN A 87 10.64 24.18 -14.55
N ALA A 88 11.64 24.01 -13.68
CA ALA A 88 13.04 23.92 -14.07
C ALA A 88 13.25 22.77 -15.07
N ARG A 89 12.62 21.61 -14.83
CA ARG A 89 12.69 20.45 -15.72
C ARG A 89 12.08 20.71 -17.10
N LEU A 90 10.91 21.34 -17.17
CA LEU A 90 10.27 21.70 -18.45
C LEU A 90 11.13 22.70 -19.24
N ALA A 91 11.68 23.71 -18.58
CA ALA A 91 12.52 24.74 -19.20
C ALA A 91 13.97 24.29 -19.46
N ARG A 92 14.38 23.12 -18.96
CA ARG A 92 15.77 22.63 -18.92
C ARG A 92 16.72 23.59 -18.21
N LEU A 93 16.28 24.13 -17.09
CA LEU A 93 17.07 24.98 -16.19
C LEU A 93 17.52 24.19 -14.97
N GLU A 94 18.59 24.65 -14.34
CA GLU A 94 19.07 24.18 -13.05
C GLU A 94 18.23 24.83 -11.95
N LEU A 95 17.69 24.04 -11.03
CA LEU A 95 16.95 24.58 -9.89
C LEU A 95 17.94 25.07 -8.82
N GLN A 96 17.82 26.33 -8.42
CA GLN A 96 18.59 26.93 -7.33
C GLN A 96 17.62 27.30 -6.21
N PRO A 97 17.55 26.52 -5.12
CA PRO A 97 16.64 26.77 -4.00
C PRO A 97 17.25 27.83 -3.05
N ASP A 98 17.36 29.07 -3.52
CA ASP A 98 18.08 30.16 -2.84
C ASP A 98 17.20 31.38 -2.50
N LEU A 99 15.89 31.30 -2.75
CA LEU A 99 14.92 32.29 -2.29
C LEU A 99 14.37 31.91 -0.92
N ASP A 100 14.04 32.92 -0.11
CA ASP A 100 13.36 32.68 1.18
C ASP A 100 11.93 32.18 0.99
N THR A 101 11.23 32.68 -0.02
CA THR A 101 9.83 32.35 -0.35
C THR A 101 9.68 32.01 -1.83
N SER A 102 8.94 30.94 -2.13
CA SER A 102 8.63 30.55 -3.51
C SER A 102 7.65 31.53 -4.16
N PRO A 103 7.73 31.72 -5.49
CA PRO A 103 6.66 32.36 -6.23
C PRO A 103 5.30 31.68 -5.97
N SER A 104 4.23 32.48 -5.88
CA SER A 104 2.86 32.02 -5.64
C SER A 104 2.27 31.31 -6.86
N LEU A 105 2.78 30.10 -7.14
CA LEU A 105 2.33 29.26 -8.24
C LEU A 105 2.03 27.85 -7.73
N HIS A 106 0.81 27.38 -7.96
CA HIS A 106 0.36 26.09 -7.46
C HIS A 106 0.04 25.07 -8.56
N LEU A 107 0.01 25.49 -9.82
CA LEU A 107 -0.25 24.65 -10.99
C LEU A 107 0.76 24.97 -12.09
N VAL A 108 1.33 23.93 -12.70
CA VAL A 108 2.12 24.04 -13.92
C VAL A 108 1.49 23.12 -14.96
N GLU A 109 0.95 23.73 -16.02
CA GLU A 109 0.31 23.00 -17.11
C GLU A 109 1.34 22.46 -18.10
N ALA A 110 1.15 21.21 -18.52
CA ALA A 110 1.87 20.60 -19.63
C ALA A 110 0.89 19.98 -20.65
N LYS A 111 0.25 18.87 -20.29
CA LYS A 111 -0.82 18.23 -21.08
C LYS A 111 -2.03 17.94 -20.20
N THR A 112 -3.18 17.74 -20.84
CA THR A 112 -4.48 17.54 -20.18
C THR A 112 -4.88 16.07 -20.02
N HIS A 113 -4.03 15.11 -20.42
CA HIS A 113 -4.35 13.69 -20.23
C HIS A 113 -4.23 13.23 -18.77
N LEU A 114 -3.40 13.91 -17.97
CA LEU A 114 -3.19 13.58 -16.56
C LEU A 114 -2.81 14.84 -15.78
N LEU A 115 -3.40 14.99 -14.60
CA LEU A 115 -2.95 15.89 -13.54
C LEU A 115 -2.39 15.05 -12.38
N VAL A 116 -1.19 15.37 -11.91
CA VAL A 116 -0.69 14.90 -10.62
C VAL A 116 -0.89 16.01 -9.60
N ALA A 117 -1.84 15.84 -8.70
CA ALA A 117 -2.19 16.79 -7.65
C ALA A 117 -1.62 16.31 -6.31
N CYS A 118 -0.68 17.04 -5.72
CA CYS A 118 0.01 16.66 -4.49
C CYS A 118 -0.44 17.51 -3.30
N GLU A 119 -0.86 16.84 -2.23
CA GLU A 119 -1.11 17.49 -0.95
C GLU A 119 0.22 17.99 -0.37
N ARG A 120 0.28 19.26 0.06
CA ARG A 120 1.47 19.87 0.67
C ARG A 120 1.81 19.24 2.01
N GLY A 121 3.00 19.53 2.53
CA GLY A 121 3.45 19.16 3.88
C GLY A 121 4.51 18.06 3.93
N ASP A 122 4.90 17.50 2.78
CA ASP A 122 6.06 16.61 2.64
C ASP A 122 6.84 16.97 1.37
N LEU A 123 7.97 17.67 1.55
CA LEU A 123 8.82 18.14 0.46
C LEU A 123 9.36 17.00 -0.41
N LEU A 124 9.67 15.85 0.20
CA LEU A 124 10.18 14.71 -0.56
C LEU A 124 9.06 14.13 -1.42
N ALA A 125 7.83 14.05 -0.90
CA ALA A 125 6.69 13.62 -1.67
C ALA A 125 6.38 14.57 -2.85
N GLU A 126 6.46 15.88 -2.63
CA GLU A 126 6.31 16.89 -3.71
C GLU A 126 7.36 16.71 -4.81
N VAL A 127 8.63 16.46 -4.45
CA VAL A 127 9.72 16.19 -5.39
C VAL A 127 9.50 14.87 -6.15
N VAL A 128 9.01 13.82 -5.50
CA VAL A 128 8.70 12.54 -6.17
C VAL A 128 7.51 12.72 -7.12
N ALA A 129 6.45 13.39 -6.68
CA ALA A 129 5.24 13.63 -7.45
C ALA A 129 5.53 14.48 -8.70
N SER A 130 6.37 15.51 -8.58
CA SER A 130 6.76 16.35 -9.71
C SER A 130 7.60 15.58 -10.75
N ASN A 131 8.50 14.71 -10.29
CA ASN A 131 9.25 13.81 -11.18
C ASN A 131 8.34 12.79 -11.88
N LEU A 132 7.34 12.25 -11.18
CA LEU A 132 6.33 11.38 -11.78
C LEU A 132 5.50 12.13 -12.83
N ALA A 133 5.03 13.34 -12.52
CA ALA A 133 4.31 14.18 -13.47
C ALA A 133 5.14 14.42 -14.74
N PHE A 134 6.43 14.74 -14.57
CA PHE A 134 7.35 14.95 -15.69
C PHE A 134 7.54 13.68 -16.52
N ALA A 135 7.75 12.52 -15.86
CA ALA A 135 7.92 11.24 -16.53
C ALA A 135 6.67 10.82 -17.35
N CYS A 136 5.48 11.21 -16.90
CA CYS A 136 4.21 10.95 -17.59
C CYS A 136 3.83 12.05 -18.60
N GLY A 137 4.62 13.13 -18.71
CA GLY A 137 4.26 14.34 -19.46
C GLY A 137 2.97 15.01 -18.98
N ALA A 138 2.60 14.79 -17.72
CA ALA A 138 1.38 15.25 -17.07
C ALA A 138 1.52 16.65 -16.51
N SER A 139 0.42 17.36 -16.27
CA SER A 139 0.44 18.60 -15.49
C SER A 139 0.67 18.30 -14.01
N PHE A 140 1.22 19.25 -13.27
CA PHE A 140 1.53 19.10 -11.84
C PHE A 140 0.90 20.24 -11.04
N ALA A 141 0.21 19.89 -9.95
CA ALA A 141 -0.34 20.86 -9.01
C ALA A 141 -0.05 20.47 -7.56
N VAL A 142 -0.01 21.49 -6.69
CA VAL A 142 0.00 21.31 -5.24
C VAL A 142 -1.25 21.95 -4.64
N PHE A 143 -1.77 21.37 -3.56
CA PHE A 143 -2.91 21.94 -2.82
C PHE A 143 -2.68 21.85 -1.31
N THR A 144 -3.43 22.65 -0.55
CA THR A 144 -3.26 22.79 0.89
C THR A 144 -3.49 21.48 1.63
N GLU A 145 -2.63 21.18 2.61
CA GLU A 145 -2.79 20.02 3.48
C GLU A 145 -4.10 20.10 4.27
N LEU A 146 -4.82 18.99 4.37
CA LEU A 146 -5.91 18.84 5.32
C LEU A 146 -5.32 18.56 6.70
N ALA A 147 -5.63 19.43 7.66
CA ALA A 147 -5.18 19.29 9.04
C ALA A 147 -5.49 17.88 9.56
N GLU A 148 -4.58 17.29 10.34
CA GLU A 148 -4.70 15.90 10.78
C GLU A 148 -5.97 15.62 11.57
N SER A 149 -6.38 16.55 12.45
CA SER A 149 -7.65 16.48 13.19
C SER A 149 -8.86 16.50 12.27
N ASP A 150 -8.86 17.38 11.27
CA ASP A 150 -9.95 17.46 10.28
C ASP A 150 -10.00 16.20 9.41
N ARG A 151 -8.85 15.69 9.00
CA ARG A 151 -8.74 14.44 8.25
C ARG A 151 -9.32 13.28 9.05
N GLU A 152 -8.94 13.11 10.31
CA GLU A 152 -9.49 12.06 11.18
C GLU A 152 -11.01 12.20 11.31
N ASN A 153 -11.50 13.41 11.59
CA ASN A 153 -12.94 13.66 11.71
C ASN A 153 -13.69 13.31 10.41
N TRP A 154 -13.18 13.74 9.26
CA TRP A 154 -13.81 13.47 7.97
C TRP A 154 -13.76 11.99 7.61
N LEU A 155 -12.70 11.27 8.00
CA LEU A 155 -12.62 9.82 7.84
C LEU A 155 -13.65 9.11 8.72
N GLU A 156 -13.80 9.49 9.98
CA GLU A 156 -14.85 8.94 10.86
C GLU A 156 -16.26 9.26 10.34
N GLU A 157 -16.46 10.44 9.73
CA GLU A 157 -17.72 10.75 9.04
C GLU A 157 -18.00 9.77 7.88
N ILE A 158 -16.97 9.36 7.12
CA ILE A 158 -17.08 8.32 6.07
C ILE A 158 -17.44 6.97 6.70
N TYR A 159 -16.79 6.58 7.79
CA TYR A 159 -17.11 5.33 8.50
C TYR A 159 -18.58 5.31 8.96
N ALA A 160 -19.03 6.42 9.54
CA ALA A 160 -20.40 6.58 10.03
C ALA A 160 -21.47 6.62 8.92
N LEU A 161 -21.09 6.66 7.62
CA LEU A 161 -22.06 6.53 6.52
C LEU A 161 -22.70 5.13 6.49
N GLY A 162 -22.00 4.11 7.00
CA GLY A 162 -22.52 2.73 7.04
C GLY A 162 -23.49 2.46 8.20
N GLU A 163 -23.70 3.41 9.11
CA GLU A 163 -24.57 3.25 10.29
C GLU A 163 -26.06 3.54 9.99
N GLY A 164 -26.40 3.88 8.74
CA GLY A 164 -27.76 4.19 8.29
C GLY A 164 -28.07 5.69 8.15
N GLY A 165 -29.31 6.01 7.81
CA GLY A 165 -29.80 7.38 7.56
C GLY A 165 -29.62 7.85 6.10
N ASP A 166 -29.64 9.17 5.88
CA ASP A 166 -29.46 9.77 4.56
C ASP A 166 -27.99 9.74 4.12
N LEU A 167 -27.56 8.58 3.63
CA LEU A 167 -26.20 8.35 3.12
C LEU A 167 -25.87 9.32 1.97
N THR A 168 -26.80 9.56 1.05
CA THR A 168 -26.57 10.38 -0.14
C THR A 168 -26.34 11.85 0.23
N GLY A 169 -27.18 12.42 1.08
CA GLY A 169 -27.03 13.81 1.54
C GLY A 169 -25.77 14.02 2.35
N ARG A 170 -25.48 13.12 3.31
CA ARG A 170 -24.25 13.18 4.14
C ARG A 170 -22.99 13.07 3.28
N PHE A 171 -22.94 12.11 2.36
CA PHE A 171 -21.81 11.94 1.46
C PHE A 171 -21.65 13.15 0.53
N SER A 172 -22.74 13.69 -0.01
CA SER A 172 -22.71 14.90 -0.85
C SER A 172 -22.17 16.11 -0.08
N GLY A 173 -22.59 16.30 1.17
CA GLY A 173 -22.07 17.37 2.03
C GLY A 173 -20.57 17.25 2.31
N LEU A 174 -20.07 16.02 2.57
CA LEU A 174 -18.64 15.78 2.71
C LEU A 174 -17.88 16.04 1.39
N ALA A 175 -18.40 15.57 0.26
CA ALA A 175 -17.80 15.80 -1.06
C ALA A 175 -17.71 17.30 -1.40
N GLN A 176 -18.73 18.09 -1.06
CA GLN A 176 -18.72 19.55 -1.23
C GLN A 176 -17.67 20.24 -0.35
N ARG A 177 -17.55 19.86 0.93
CA ARG A 177 -16.48 20.38 1.81
C ARG A 177 -15.09 20.03 1.26
N ALA A 178 -14.91 18.79 0.80
CA ALA A 178 -13.67 18.37 0.18
C ALA A 178 -13.37 19.15 -1.11
N ARG A 179 -14.38 19.42 -1.96
CA ARG A 179 -14.22 20.25 -3.16
C ARG A 179 -13.86 21.70 -2.82
N ALA A 180 -14.47 22.27 -1.80
CA ALA A 180 -14.12 23.61 -1.33
C ALA A 180 -12.66 23.69 -0.83
N HIS A 181 -12.18 22.64 -0.15
CA HIS A 181 -10.79 22.55 0.31
C HIS A 181 -9.78 22.48 -0.85
N LEU A 182 -10.10 21.79 -1.94
CA LEU A 182 -9.26 21.73 -3.15
C LEU A 182 -9.17 23.07 -3.90
N GLY A 183 -10.03 24.05 -3.57
CA GLY A 183 -10.00 25.38 -4.15
C GLY A 183 -10.51 25.45 -5.60
N GLN A 184 -10.03 26.46 -6.35
CA GLN A 184 -10.55 26.83 -7.67
C GLN A 184 -9.96 26.05 -8.85
N LEU A 185 -9.30 24.92 -8.62
CA LEU A 185 -8.72 24.14 -9.71
C LEU A 185 -9.83 23.49 -10.55
N ASP A 186 -9.81 23.73 -11.87
CA ASP A 186 -10.74 23.10 -12.81
C ASP A 186 -10.25 21.71 -13.21
N PHE A 187 -10.67 20.70 -12.44
CA PHE A 187 -10.33 19.31 -12.69
C PHE A 187 -10.96 18.75 -13.98
N SER A 188 -12.07 19.32 -14.46
CA SER A 188 -12.83 18.79 -15.61
C SER A 188 -12.03 18.85 -16.93
N ARG A 189 -11.01 19.70 -16.98
CA ARG A 189 -10.08 19.82 -18.12
C ARG A 189 -9.15 18.62 -18.26
N PHE A 190 -9.01 17.80 -17.22
CA PHE A 190 -8.11 16.65 -17.22
C PHE A 190 -8.87 15.34 -17.43
N LYS A 191 -8.28 14.41 -18.20
CA LYS A 191 -8.89 13.07 -18.38
C LYS A 191 -8.79 12.22 -17.11
N THR A 192 -7.68 12.36 -16.38
CA THR A 192 -7.39 11.61 -15.15
C THR A 192 -6.70 12.51 -14.15
N VAL A 193 -7.01 12.34 -12.86
CA VAL A 193 -6.31 12.98 -11.74
C VAL A 193 -5.69 11.90 -10.85
N LEU A 194 -4.38 12.00 -10.62
CA LEU A 194 -3.69 11.26 -9.57
C LEU A 194 -3.52 12.18 -8.35
N PHE A 195 -4.17 11.85 -7.25
CA PHE A 195 -3.97 12.52 -5.98
C PHE A 195 -2.84 11.86 -5.18
N VAL A 196 -1.82 12.63 -4.81
CA VAL A 196 -0.82 12.23 -3.82
C VAL A 196 -1.27 12.80 -2.48
N THR A 197 -1.71 11.93 -1.56
CA THR A 197 -2.53 12.28 -0.39
C THR A 197 -1.88 11.87 0.94
N ALA A 198 -2.19 12.62 2.00
CA ALA A 198 -1.86 12.31 3.38
C ALA A 198 -2.79 11.25 4.01
N GLY A 199 -3.79 10.76 3.27
CA GLY A 199 -4.68 9.71 3.75
C GLY A 199 -6.13 9.88 3.34
N PHE A 200 -6.54 11.04 2.83
CA PHE A 200 -7.94 11.32 2.47
C PHE A 200 -8.26 10.97 0.99
N PRO A 201 -9.44 10.42 0.66
CA PRO A 201 -9.78 9.98 -0.69
C PRO A 201 -10.34 11.14 -1.51
N TRP A 202 -9.48 12.07 -1.93
CA TRP A 202 -9.84 13.31 -2.64
C TRP A 202 -10.68 13.11 -3.92
N GLY A 203 -10.68 11.91 -4.50
CA GLY A 203 -11.53 11.59 -5.64
C GLY A 203 -13.03 11.81 -5.40
N ILE A 204 -13.51 11.79 -4.14
CA ILE A 204 -14.91 12.09 -3.82
C ILE A 204 -15.31 13.53 -4.20
N ALA A 205 -14.35 14.45 -4.27
CA ALA A 205 -14.58 15.87 -4.55
C ALA A 205 -14.69 16.19 -6.06
N VAL A 206 -14.34 15.23 -6.91
CA VAL A 206 -14.25 15.38 -8.37
C VAL A 206 -14.86 14.17 -9.10
N PRO A 207 -16.11 13.77 -8.80
CA PRO A 207 -16.74 12.58 -9.38
C PRO A 207 -16.87 12.63 -10.91
N GLU A 208 -16.80 13.82 -11.50
CA GLU A 208 -16.88 14.06 -12.94
C GLU A 208 -15.68 13.55 -13.74
N VAL A 209 -14.54 13.25 -13.09
CA VAL A 209 -13.28 12.85 -13.74
C VAL A 209 -12.78 11.52 -13.19
N THR A 210 -11.97 10.81 -13.99
CA THR A 210 -11.29 9.60 -13.53
C THR A 210 -10.25 9.92 -12.46
N THR A 211 -10.27 9.24 -11.31
CA THR A 211 -9.35 9.50 -10.21
C THR A 211 -8.62 8.25 -9.72
N THR A 212 -7.39 8.42 -9.28
CA THR A 212 -6.64 7.43 -8.48
C THR A 212 -5.83 8.15 -7.41
N HIS A 213 -5.29 7.42 -6.45
CA HIS A 213 -4.56 7.97 -5.31
C HIS A 213 -3.20 7.30 -5.14
N MET A 214 -2.27 7.99 -4.49
CA MET A 214 -1.06 7.42 -3.93
C MET A 214 -0.86 8.06 -2.57
N TYR A 215 -0.41 7.28 -1.59
CA TYR A 215 -0.04 7.86 -0.30
C TYR A 215 1.28 8.59 -0.41
N ARG A 216 1.35 9.82 0.12
CA ARG A 216 2.62 10.57 0.24
C ARG A 216 3.58 9.89 1.24
N TYR A 217 3.01 9.13 2.18
CA TYR A 217 3.74 8.36 3.19
C TYR A 217 2.94 7.11 3.63
N PRO A 218 3.60 5.98 3.97
CA PRO A 218 5.05 5.73 3.88
C PRO A 218 5.51 5.39 2.45
N ASP A 219 6.81 5.54 2.21
CA ASP A 219 7.52 4.96 1.06
C ASP A 219 7.03 5.39 -0.33
N PHE A 220 6.49 6.61 -0.50
CA PHE A 220 5.90 7.03 -1.78
C PHE A 220 6.84 6.86 -2.97
N GLY A 221 8.13 7.20 -2.81
CA GLY A 221 9.13 7.00 -3.85
C GLY A 221 9.32 5.54 -4.27
N ARG A 222 9.26 4.61 -3.33
CA ARG A 222 9.31 3.17 -3.61
C ARG A 222 8.03 2.69 -4.28
N ALA A 223 6.87 3.09 -3.78
CA ALA A 223 5.58 2.72 -4.36
C ALA A 223 5.46 3.16 -5.83
N VAL A 224 5.99 4.34 -6.17
CA VAL A 224 6.08 4.80 -7.58
C VAL A 224 6.97 3.88 -8.41
N ILE A 225 8.16 3.52 -7.92
CA ILE A 225 9.09 2.64 -8.64
C ILE A 225 8.48 1.25 -8.87
N GLU A 226 7.93 0.64 -7.83
CA GLU A 226 7.32 -0.69 -7.89
C GLU A 226 6.10 -0.69 -8.81
N GLY A 227 5.24 0.34 -8.70
CA GLY A 227 4.09 0.51 -9.58
C GLY A 227 4.48 0.67 -11.06
N MET A 228 5.54 1.44 -11.35
CA MET A 228 6.08 1.57 -12.70
C MET A 228 6.65 0.25 -13.21
N TRP A 229 7.48 -0.42 -12.41
CA TRP A 229 8.09 -1.70 -12.76
C TRP A 229 7.05 -2.79 -13.08
N ALA A 230 5.94 -2.80 -12.33
CA ALA A 230 4.85 -3.74 -12.52
C ALA A 230 3.98 -3.43 -13.73
N SER A 231 3.86 -2.15 -14.11
CA SER A 231 2.92 -1.70 -15.17
C SER A 231 3.59 -1.48 -16.52
N GLN A 232 4.91 -1.28 -16.58
CA GLN A 232 5.63 -0.97 -17.82
C GLN A 232 5.68 -2.15 -18.80
N LYS A 233 5.78 -3.38 -18.30
CA LYS A 233 5.78 -4.57 -19.16
C LYS A 233 4.40 -5.23 -19.14
N THR A 234 3.80 -5.35 -20.31
CA THR A 234 2.50 -6.03 -20.52
C THR A 234 2.50 -7.46 -19.99
N ASP A 235 3.66 -8.10 -19.96
CA ASP A 235 3.83 -9.47 -19.54
C ASP A 235 3.80 -9.72 -18.02
N ARG A 236 3.67 -8.67 -17.20
CA ARG A 236 3.57 -8.74 -15.73
C ARG A 236 2.20 -8.33 -15.18
N SER A 237 1.24 -8.12 -16.08
CA SER A 237 -0.04 -7.53 -15.71
C SER A 237 -0.99 -8.53 -15.04
N ALA A 238 -1.22 -9.71 -15.62
CA ALA A 238 -2.19 -10.67 -15.07
C ALA A 238 -1.83 -12.12 -15.43
N ARG A 239 -0.59 -12.55 -15.18
CA ARG A 239 -0.16 -13.94 -15.42
C ARG A 239 -0.88 -14.88 -14.46
N THR A 240 -0.91 -14.51 -13.18
CA THR A 240 -1.44 -15.34 -12.09
C THR A 240 -2.39 -14.53 -11.21
N ALA A 241 -3.50 -15.17 -10.81
CA ALA A 241 -4.48 -14.56 -9.92
C ALA A 241 -4.80 -15.47 -8.72
N LEU A 242 -4.82 -14.89 -7.52
CA LEU A 242 -5.30 -15.51 -6.30
C LEU A 242 -6.69 -14.98 -5.97
N LEU A 243 -7.68 -15.86 -5.94
CA LEU A 243 -9.08 -15.54 -5.70
C LEU A 243 -9.51 -16.19 -4.39
N ILE A 244 -9.91 -15.37 -3.42
CA ILE A 244 -10.18 -15.80 -2.04
C ILE A 244 -11.66 -15.58 -1.73
N ASP A 245 -12.37 -16.68 -1.46
CA ASP A 245 -13.78 -16.72 -1.06
C ASP A 245 -13.93 -17.55 0.23
N PRO A 246 -13.85 -16.94 1.42
CA PRO A 246 -14.06 -17.64 2.68
C PRO A 246 -15.53 -18.06 2.91
N GLN A 247 -16.44 -17.76 1.98
CA GLN A 247 -17.89 -18.00 2.07
C GLN A 247 -18.52 -17.32 3.29
N THR A 248 -18.12 -16.07 3.51
CA THR A 248 -18.63 -15.24 4.61
C THR A 248 -19.69 -14.24 4.18
N VAL A 249 -19.91 -14.11 2.87
CA VAL A 249 -20.93 -13.26 2.22
C VAL A 249 -21.98 -14.16 1.53
N GLU A 250 -23.17 -13.62 1.23
CA GLU A 250 -24.25 -14.40 0.61
C GLU A 250 -24.01 -14.64 -0.89
N GLY A 251 -23.49 -13.63 -1.59
CA GLY A 251 -23.25 -13.65 -3.03
C GLY A 251 -21.83 -13.25 -3.42
N SER A 252 -20.93 -14.22 -3.54
CA SER A 252 -19.54 -13.95 -3.98
C SER A 252 -19.42 -13.66 -5.48
N GLU A 253 -18.64 -12.64 -5.82
CA GLU A 253 -18.24 -12.26 -7.18
C GLU A 253 -17.11 -13.13 -7.77
N ILE A 254 -16.46 -13.96 -6.94
CA ILE A 254 -15.30 -14.77 -7.33
C ILE A 254 -15.57 -15.69 -8.54
N PRO A 255 -16.72 -16.37 -8.67
CA PRO A 255 -16.99 -17.20 -9.86
C PRO A 255 -16.96 -16.42 -11.18
N ALA A 256 -17.57 -15.23 -11.22
CA ALA A 256 -17.62 -14.38 -12.40
C ALA A 256 -16.23 -13.85 -12.76
N ILE A 257 -15.50 -13.35 -11.77
CA ILE A 257 -14.12 -12.87 -11.93
C ILE A 257 -13.19 -14.01 -12.41
N ASN A 258 -13.32 -15.20 -11.83
CA ASN A 258 -12.54 -16.36 -12.23
C ASN A 258 -12.76 -16.70 -13.71
N GLN A 259 -14.02 -16.72 -14.16
CA GLN A 259 -14.34 -17.00 -15.56
C GLN A 259 -13.72 -15.94 -16.50
N ALA A 260 -13.81 -14.66 -16.14
CA ALA A 260 -13.28 -13.57 -16.94
C ALA A 260 -11.74 -13.60 -17.02
N LEU A 261 -11.07 -13.86 -15.90
CA LEU A 261 -9.60 -14.01 -15.86
C LEU A 261 -9.11 -15.23 -16.64
N LEU A 262 -9.83 -16.36 -16.59
CA LEU A 262 -9.50 -17.53 -17.41
C LEU A 262 -9.61 -17.22 -18.91
N LYS A 263 -10.66 -16.49 -19.33
CA LYS A 263 -10.78 -16.01 -20.73
C LYS A 263 -9.64 -15.06 -21.13
N ASN A 264 -9.11 -14.30 -20.17
CA ASN A 264 -7.95 -13.42 -20.34
C ASN A 264 -6.60 -14.18 -20.41
N GLY A 265 -6.61 -15.51 -20.29
CA GLY A 265 -5.41 -16.35 -20.26
C GLY A 265 -4.68 -16.34 -18.93
N THR A 266 -5.26 -15.74 -17.88
CA THR A 266 -4.70 -15.70 -16.53
C THR A 266 -4.82 -17.07 -15.86
N LEU A 267 -3.73 -17.54 -15.23
CA LEU A 267 -3.78 -18.72 -14.38
C LEU A 267 -4.43 -18.35 -13.05
N THR A 268 -5.63 -18.86 -12.81
CA THR A 268 -6.37 -18.57 -11.59
C THR A 268 -6.18 -19.66 -10.53
N ARG A 269 -6.11 -19.23 -9.28
CA ARG A 269 -6.14 -20.08 -8.10
C ARG A 269 -7.26 -19.62 -7.20
N VAL A 270 -8.26 -20.49 -7.02
CA VAL A 270 -9.39 -20.22 -6.14
C VAL A 270 -9.16 -20.92 -4.80
N VAL A 271 -9.20 -20.16 -3.72
CA VAL A 271 -9.15 -20.64 -2.32
C VAL A 271 -10.51 -20.35 -1.71
N ARG A 272 -11.29 -21.40 -1.44
CA ARG A 272 -12.70 -21.29 -1.07
C ARG A 272 -13.07 -22.01 0.21
N GLY A 273 -13.98 -21.43 0.99
CA GLY A 273 -14.59 -22.04 2.17
C GLY A 273 -13.52 -22.48 3.18
N PRO A 274 -13.55 -23.74 3.65
CA PRO A 274 -12.56 -24.27 4.59
C PRO A 274 -11.09 -24.16 4.19
N ALA A 275 -10.78 -23.98 2.90
CA ALA A 275 -9.41 -23.76 2.45
C ALA A 275 -8.93 -22.30 2.64
N ALA A 276 -9.84 -21.35 2.83
CA ALA A 276 -9.53 -19.93 2.98
C ALA A 276 -9.21 -19.58 4.45
N THR A 277 -8.20 -20.25 5.01
CA THR A 277 -7.70 -19.99 6.36
C THR A 277 -6.66 -18.89 6.38
N GLN A 278 -6.45 -18.25 7.54
CA GLN A 278 -5.45 -17.18 7.69
C GLN A 278 -4.05 -17.64 7.27
N THR A 279 -3.61 -18.79 7.79
CA THR A 279 -2.28 -19.33 7.51
C THR A 279 -2.09 -19.63 6.03
N ARG A 280 -3.06 -20.30 5.39
CA ARG A 280 -2.96 -20.64 3.97
C ARG A 280 -2.96 -19.40 3.08
N VAL A 281 -3.86 -18.45 3.34
CA VAL A 281 -3.92 -17.20 2.59
C VAL A 281 -2.62 -16.41 2.74
N GLN A 282 -2.12 -16.25 3.97
CA GLN A 282 -0.86 -15.55 4.24
C GLN A 282 0.32 -16.20 3.50
N PHE A 283 0.45 -17.53 3.56
CA PHE A 283 1.55 -18.24 2.88
C PHE A 283 1.48 -18.12 1.36
N LEU A 284 0.28 -18.12 0.78
CA LEU A 284 0.13 -17.90 -0.66
C LEU A 284 0.57 -16.50 -1.09
N LEU A 285 0.26 -15.49 -0.26
CA LEU A 285 0.67 -14.11 -0.53
C LEU A 285 2.16 -13.88 -0.38
N ASP A 286 2.77 -14.47 0.65
CA ASP A 286 4.18 -14.24 0.99
C ASP A 286 5.13 -15.10 0.14
N LEU A 287 4.70 -16.29 -0.30
CA LEU A 287 5.60 -17.28 -0.89
C LEU A 287 5.44 -17.46 -2.41
N LEU A 288 4.32 -17.05 -3.01
CA LEU A 288 4.05 -17.25 -4.43
C LEU A 288 3.70 -15.95 -5.16
N PRO A 289 4.19 -15.77 -6.41
CA PRO A 289 3.96 -14.55 -7.15
C PRO A 289 2.55 -14.51 -7.73
N HIS A 290 1.75 -13.57 -7.23
CA HIS A 290 0.44 -13.22 -7.76
C HIS A 290 0.48 -11.83 -8.40
N ASP A 291 -0.11 -11.68 -9.59
CA ASP A 291 -0.25 -10.38 -10.24
C ASP A 291 -1.58 -9.70 -9.89
N VAL A 292 -2.59 -10.51 -9.57
CA VAL A 292 -3.92 -10.09 -9.13
C VAL A 292 -4.31 -10.88 -7.89
N ILE A 293 -4.82 -10.19 -6.88
CA ILE A 293 -5.42 -10.79 -5.68
C ILE A 293 -6.83 -10.23 -5.54
N VAL A 294 -7.82 -11.10 -5.37
CA VAL A 294 -9.21 -10.69 -5.15
C VAL A 294 -9.74 -11.35 -3.89
N LEU A 295 -10.27 -10.54 -2.96
CA LEU A 295 -10.93 -11.00 -1.75
C LEU A 295 -12.41 -10.60 -1.78
N SER A 296 -13.26 -11.60 -1.60
CA SER A 296 -14.71 -11.46 -1.41
C SER A 296 -15.03 -11.77 0.05
N THR A 297 -15.10 -10.75 0.90
CA THR A 297 -15.27 -10.92 2.36
C THR A 297 -15.90 -9.71 3.03
N HIS A 298 -16.19 -9.80 4.32
CA HIS A 298 -16.42 -8.66 5.18
C HIS A 298 -15.11 -8.11 5.77
N ALA A 299 -15.05 -6.79 5.90
CA ALA A 299 -13.99 -6.09 6.59
C ALA A 299 -14.56 -4.96 7.45
N GLY A 300 -13.80 -4.60 8.46
CA GLY A 300 -14.13 -3.51 9.37
C GLY A 300 -13.25 -3.53 10.59
N ASP A 301 -13.44 -2.56 11.46
CA ASP A 301 -12.71 -2.55 12.73
C ASP A 301 -13.20 -3.67 13.65
N ALA A 302 -12.25 -4.44 14.17
CA ALA A 302 -12.51 -5.54 15.06
C ALA A 302 -12.83 -5.05 16.49
N PRO A 303 -13.66 -5.79 17.25
CA PRO A 303 -13.76 -5.59 18.69
C PRO A 303 -12.43 -5.92 19.36
N GLY A 304 -12.23 -5.39 20.56
CA GLY A 304 -10.98 -5.59 21.28
C GLY A 304 -11.00 -5.07 22.69
N GLU A 305 -9.83 -4.63 23.16
CA GLU A 305 -9.63 -4.25 24.56
C GLU A 305 -8.81 -2.96 24.66
N ARG A 306 -9.20 -2.06 25.56
CA ARG A 306 -8.33 -0.97 26.00
C ARG A 306 -7.54 -1.43 27.21
N ILE A 307 -6.22 -1.41 27.10
CA ILE A 307 -5.28 -1.93 28.10
C ILE A 307 -4.38 -0.80 28.56
N THR A 308 -4.20 -0.69 29.87
CA THR A 308 -3.24 0.22 30.49
C THR A 308 -2.09 -0.59 31.06
N TYR A 309 -0.88 -0.31 30.56
CA TYR A 309 0.36 -0.90 31.04
C TYR A 309 1.11 0.09 31.95
N GLU A 310 1.67 -0.41 33.04
CA GLU A 310 2.65 0.31 33.86
C GLU A 310 3.97 -0.47 33.92
N TYR A 311 5.06 0.17 33.47
CA TYR A 311 6.38 -0.46 33.36
C TYR A 311 7.51 0.57 33.46
N PRO A 312 8.69 0.18 33.98
CA PRO A 312 9.88 1.03 33.93
C PRO A 312 10.47 1.01 32.52
N ASP A 313 10.83 2.17 31.97
CA ASP A 313 11.59 2.24 30.72
C ASP A 313 13.10 2.00 30.95
N ALA A 314 13.86 2.04 29.85
CA ALA A 314 15.32 1.86 29.88
C ALA A 314 16.08 2.89 30.73
N ASP A 315 15.47 4.06 31.01
CA ASP A 315 16.04 5.12 31.85
C ASP A 315 15.53 5.03 33.32
N GLY A 316 14.77 3.97 33.66
CA GLY A 316 14.19 3.75 34.98
C GLY A 316 12.95 4.61 35.28
N ARG A 317 12.40 5.32 34.27
CA ARG A 317 11.19 6.12 34.45
C ARG A 317 9.97 5.23 34.37
N GLN A 318 9.06 5.37 35.33
CA GLN A 318 7.80 4.66 35.29
C GLN A 318 6.91 5.24 34.19
N ARG A 319 6.45 4.37 33.30
CA ARG A 319 5.61 4.69 32.15
C ARG A 319 4.21 4.19 32.36
N LYS A 320 3.24 4.97 31.88
CA LYS A 320 1.84 4.57 31.77
C LYS A 320 1.42 4.63 30.31
N LEU A 321 1.27 3.47 29.68
CA LEU A 321 0.91 3.36 28.27
C LEU A 321 -0.52 2.82 28.13
N VAL A 322 -1.38 3.55 27.43
CA VAL A 322 -2.73 3.11 27.09
C VAL A 322 -2.80 2.75 25.61
N VAL A 323 -3.25 1.54 25.32
CA VAL A 323 -3.43 1.04 23.95
C VAL A 323 -4.81 0.41 23.77
N ASP A 324 -5.36 0.55 22.56
CA ASP A 324 -6.48 -0.26 22.09
C ASP A 324 -5.90 -1.44 21.29
N ARG A 325 -6.27 -2.67 21.67
CA ARG A 325 -5.74 -3.91 21.09
C ARG A 325 -6.84 -4.73 20.43
N ALA A 326 -6.62 -5.10 19.17
CA ALA A 326 -7.37 -6.14 18.47
C ALA A 326 -6.50 -7.39 18.28
N VAL A 327 -7.12 -8.58 18.30
CA VAL A 327 -6.40 -9.86 18.16
C VAL A 327 -7.04 -10.70 17.05
N GLY A 328 -6.22 -11.19 16.14
CA GLY A 328 -6.56 -12.21 15.15
C GLY A 328 -5.93 -13.54 15.54
N ILE A 329 -6.72 -14.62 15.50
CA ILE A 329 -6.28 -15.97 15.86
C ILE A 329 -6.63 -16.90 14.69
N GLY A 330 -5.61 -17.52 14.09
CA GLY A 330 -5.76 -18.52 13.04
C GLY A 330 -5.13 -19.85 13.45
N TYR A 331 -5.76 -20.96 13.10
CA TYR A 331 -5.19 -22.28 13.41
C TYR A 331 -4.17 -22.69 12.34
N ASP A 332 -3.00 -23.13 12.79
CA ASP A 332 -1.98 -23.73 11.95
C ASP A 332 -1.88 -25.23 12.25
N ALA A 333 -2.46 -26.03 11.36
CA ALA A 333 -2.45 -27.48 11.45
C ALA A 333 -1.06 -28.09 11.30
N SER A 334 -0.09 -27.40 10.69
CA SER A 334 1.27 -27.94 10.50
C SER A 334 2.08 -27.99 11.79
N GLU A 335 1.77 -27.11 12.73
CA GLU A 335 2.45 -26.98 14.02
C GLU A 335 1.56 -27.37 15.19
N ASP A 336 0.28 -27.68 14.94
CA ASP A 336 -0.78 -27.85 15.94
C ASP A 336 -0.82 -26.66 16.91
N LYS A 337 -0.79 -25.45 16.36
CA LYS A 337 -0.69 -24.18 17.10
C LYS A 337 -1.62 -23.12 16.54
N PHE A 338 -1.86 -22.09 17.34
CA PHE A 338 -2.56 -20.89 16.90
C PHE A 338 -1.55 -19.80 16.54
N MET A 339 -1.65 -19.30 15.31
CA MET A 339 -1.00 -18.07 14.89
C MET A 339 -1.81 -16.90 15.46
N VAL A 340 -1.17 -16.10 16.31
CA VAL A 340 -1.77 -14.93 16.93
C VAL A 340 -1.16 -13.68 16.33
N MET A 341 -2.00 -12.77 15.82
CA MET A 341 -1.59 -11.43 15.42
C MET A 341 -2.28 -10.40 16.29
N GLU A 342 -1.53 -9.41 16.75
CA GLU A 342 -2.04 -8.30 17.55
C GLU A 342 -1.89 -6.98 16.78
N TYR A 343 -2.98 -6.23 16.70
CA TYR A 343 -2.95 -4.83 16.29
C TYR A 343 -3.06 -3.95 17.52
N HIS A 344 -2.14 -3.00 17.66
CA HIS A 344 -2.11 -2.04 18.74
C HIS A 344 -2.26 -0.63 18.19
N ARG A 345 -3.33 0.06 18.61
CA ARG A 345 -3.49 1.50 18.44
C ARG A 345 -3.10 2.19 19.74
N PHE A 346 -2.06 3.01 19.69
CA PHE A 346 -1.63 3.81 20.82
C PHE A 346 -2.64 4.91 21.12
N HIS A 347 -3.07 5.02 22.38
CA HIS A 347 -4.07 5.99 22.82
C HIS A 347 -3.43 7.13 23.62
N SER A 348 -2.59 6.82 24.61
CA SER A 348 -1.83 7.83 25.35
C SER A 348 -0.57 7.25 25.99
N LEU A 349 0.41 8.12 26.24
CA LEU A 349 1.62 7.83 27.01
C LEU A 349 1.76 8.88 28.12
N ASP A 350 1.86 8.44 29.37
CA ASP A 350 2.02 9.28 30.56
C ASP A 350 0.96 10.38 30.67
N GLY A 351 -0.26 10.08 30.22
CA GLY A 351 -1.40 11.00 30.22
C GLY A 351 -1.49 11.93 29.00
N VAL A 352 -0.48 11.95 28.13
CA VAL A 352 -0.50 12.72 26.87
C VAL A 352 -1.15 11.89 25.76
N ASP A 353 -2.18 12.46 25.11
CA ASP A 353 -2.86 11.82 23.97
C ASP A 353 -1.85 11.53 22.85
N TRP A 354 -1.94 10.34 22.26
CA TRP A 354 -1.03 9.93 21.19
C TRP A 354 -1.09 10.86 19.96
N ARG A 355 -2.13 11.65 19.80
CA ARG A 355 -2.31 12.62 18.70
C ARG A 355 -1.76 13.99 19.03
N ASP A 356 -1.49 14.29 20.30
CA ASP A 356 -0.89 15.55 20.71
C ASP A 356 0.61 15.57 20.36
N LYS A 357 0.93 16.17 19.21
CA LYS A 357 2.33 16.28 18.73
C LYS A 357 3.18 17.14 19.65
N GLU A 358 2.62 18.22 20.20
CA GLU A 358 3.35 19.16 21.05
C GLU A 358 3.64 18.52 22.41
N GLY A 359 2.64 17.91 23.03
CA GLY A 359 2.80 17.16 24.27
C GLY A 359 3.78 15.99 24.12
N LYS A 360 3.69 15.23 23.03
CA LYS A 360 4.63 14.12 22.76
C LYS A 360 6.06 14.58 22.53
N ALA A 361 6.29 15.78 21.98
CA ALA A 361 7.64 16.30 21.76
C ALA A 361 8.40 16.53 23.08
N ALA A 362 7.68 16.78 24.18
CA ALA A 362 8.25 16.89 25.52
C ALA A 362 8.48 15.52 26.21
N LEU A 363 7.93 14.43 25.66
CA LEU A 363 8.09 13.08 26.18
C LEU A 363 9.21 12.32 25.46
N PRO A 364 10.02 11.53 26.18
CA PRO A 364 11.01 10.65 25.56
C PRO A 364 10.34 9.37 24.99
N VAL A 365 9.40 9.54 24.07
CA VAL A 365 8.55 8.48 23.49
C VAL A 365 9.37 7.29 22.99
N GLY A 366 10.53 7.55 22.37
CA GLY A 366 11.39 6.50 21.82
C GLY A 366 11.83 5.46 22.84
N THR A 367 12.25 5.90 24.03
CA THR A 367 12.68 5.00 25.12
C THR A 367 11.51 4.15 25.62
N ALA A 368 10.36 4.77 25.88
CA ALA A 368 9.16 4.10 26.36
C ALA A 368 8.66 3.02 25.40
N ILE A 369 8.58 3.33 24.10
CA ILE A 369 8.07 2.39 23.09
C ILE A 369 9.08 1.28 22.79
N ASN A 370 10.38 1.59 22.76
CA ASN A 370 11.41 0.57 22.56
C ASN A 370 11.40 -0.43 23.71
N THR A 371 11.29 0.03 24.97
CA THR A 371 11.17 -0.88 26.12
C THR A 371 9.90 -1.71 26.03
N TRP A 372 8.74 -1.11 25.73
CA TRP A 372 7.48 -1.86 25.60
C TRP A 372 7.50 -2.91 24.48
N SER A 373 8.12 -2.56 23.34
CA SER A 373 8.34 -3.49 22.24
C SER A 373 9.26 -4.65 22.67
N ALA A 374 10.33 -4.35 23.41
CA ALA A 374 11.30 -5.32 23.89
C ALA A 374 10.77 -6.26 25.00
N MET A 375 9.70 -5.87 25.71
CA MET A 375 9.06 -6.73 26.71
C MET A 375 8.46 -8.02 26.13
N GLY A 376 8.30 -8.14 24.80
CA GLY A 376 7.80 -9.36 24.18
C GLY A 376 6.28 -9.35 23.97
N GLY A 377 5.68 -10.55 24.01
CA GLY A 377 4.29 -10.77 23.62
C GLY A 377 3.29 -10.53 24.76
N PRO A 378 2.00 -10.86 24.55
CA PRO A 378 0.96 -10.65 25.55
C PRO A 378 1.14 -11.49 26.83
N ILE A 379 1.85 -12.62 26.76
CA ILE A 379 2.22 -13.40 27.95
C ILE A 379 3.22 -12.62 28.79
N ASP A 380 4.28 -12.10 28.16
CA ASP A 380 5.37 -11.40 28.84
C ASP A 380 4.92 -10.04 29.41
N ARG A 381 3.98 -9.37 28.73
CA ARG A 381 3.44 -8.07 29.15
C ARG A 381 2.36 -8.17 30.24
N LYS A 382 1.91 -9.38 30.60
CA LYS A 382 0.76 -9.58 31.49
C LYS A 382 0.96 -8.95 32.87
N ASP A 383 2.18 -9.06 33.41
CA ASP A 383 2.51 -8.58 34.76
C ASP A 383 2.55 -7.05 34.85
N HIS A 384 2.52 -6.36 33.70
CA HIS A 384 2.50 -4.91 33.61
C HIS A 384 1.09 -4.34 33.40
N ILE A 385 0.05 -5.18 33.28
CA ILE A 385 -1.32 -4.72 33.05
C ILE A 385 -1.95 -4.26 34.38
N VAL A 386 -2.30 -2.97 34.47
CA VAL A 386 -2.96 -2.39 35.65
C VAL A 386 -4.46 -2.12 35.43
N ALA A 387 -4.90 -2.03 34.18
CA ALA A 387 -6.32 -1.91 33.83
C ALA A 387 -6.60 -2.48 32.44
N GLN A 388 -7.79 -3.07 32.28
CA GLN A 388 -8.25 -3.65 31.02
C GLN A 388 -9.77 -3.55 30.91
N GLN A 389 -10.27 -3.10 29.76
CA GLN A 389 -11.70 -3.02 29.48
C GLN A 389 -12.00 -3.47 28.05
N ARG A 390 -13.13 -4.16 27.85
CA ARG A 390 -13.60 -4.49 26.50
C ARG A 390 -14.12 -3.25 25.79
N ILE A 391 -13.80 -3.12 24.51
CA ILE A 391 -14.28 -2.05 23.65
C ILE A 391 -14.89 -2.64 22.37
N PRO A 392 -15.97 -2.05 21.84
CA PRO A 392 -16.68 -2.60 20.69
C PRO A 392 -15.90 -2.47 19.37
N ARG A 393 -14.96 -1.53 19.30
CA ARG A 393 -14.23 -1.17 18.08
C ARG A 393 -12.82 -0.72 18.41
N VAL A 394 -11.82 -1.37 17.82
CA VAL A 394 -10.44 -0.90 17.78
C VAL A 394 -10.22 -0.18 16.46
N ILE A 395 -10.27 1.14 16.50
CA ILE A 395 -10.19 2.00 15.30
C ILE A 395 -8.92 1.68 14.53
N GLY A 396 -9.06 1.53 13.21
CA GLY A 396 -7.96 1.28 12.30
C GLY A 396 -7.47 -0.16 12.30
N SER A 397 -8.04 -1.09 13.08
CA SER A 397 -7.65 -2.50 13.01
C SER A 397 -7.95 -3.11 11.64
N MET A 398 -9.05 -2.69 11.01
CA MET A 398 -9.47 -3.05 9.64
C MET A 398 -9.23 -4.52 9.30
N ALA A 399 -9.86 -5.38 10.08
CA ALA A 399 -9.68 -6.80 10.00
C ALA A 399 -10.59 -7.41 8.93
N MET A 400 -10.14 -8.47 8.28
CA MET A 400 -10.89 -9.19 7.24
C MET A 400 -11.36 -10.53 7.77
N ARG A 401 -12.58 -10.95 7.41
CA ARG A 401 -13.09 -12.26 7.83
C ARG A 401 -12.56 -13.35 6.90
N LEU A 402 -11.85 -14.33 7.45
CA LEU A 402 -11.49 -15.56 6.76
C LEU A 402 -12.31 -16.72 7.36
N HIS A 403 -12.13 -17.92 6.83
CA HIS A 403 -12.95 -19.07 7.25
C HIS A 403 -12.77 -19.41 8.74
N ASP A 404 -11.54 -19.34 9.22
CA ASP A 404 -11.13 -19.69 10.57
C ASP A 404 -11.05 -18.50 11.53
N GLY A 405 -11.54 -17.31 11.14
CA GLY A 405 -11.68 -16.17 12.04
C GLY A 405 -11.35 -14.82 11.41
N ILE A 406 -10.95 -13.88 12.27
CA ILE A 406 -10.57 -12.52 11.88
C ILE A 406 -9.08 -12.48 11.58
N TRP A 407 -8.74 -12.00 10.39
CA TRP A 407 -7.37 -11.82 9.91
C TRP A 407 -6.98 -10.35 9.90
N LEU A 408 -5.97 -10.01 10.72
CA LEU A 408 -5.37 -8.68 10.79
C LEU A 408 -4.22 -8.58 9.78
N TYR A 409 -4.51 -8.26 8.52
CA TYR A 409 -3.49 -8.26 7.48
C TYR A 409 -2.34 -7.29 7.79
N ALA A 410 -1.14 -7.84 7.83
CA ALA A 410 0.12 -7.13 7.87
C ALA A 410 1.15 -7.92 7.05
N SER A 411 1.85 -7.24 6.16
CA SER A 411 2.96 -7.84 5.41
C SER A 411 4.05 -6.80 5.17
N HIS A 412 5.30 -7.26 5.14
CA HIS A 412 6.46 -6.44 4.84
C HIS A 412 6.86 -6.48 3.35
N GLY A 413 6.22 -7.33 2.56
CA GLY A 413 6.58 -7.60 1.17
C GLY A 413 5.74 -8.74 0.59
N PHE A 414 5.47 -8.69 -0.71
CA PHE A 414 4.97 -9.85 -1.45
C PHE A 414 6.11 -10.77 -1.90
N ALA A 415 5.74 -11.95 -2.39
CA ALA A 415 6.69 -12.89 -2.98
C ALA A 415 7.60 -12.22 -4.04
N PRO A 416 8.84 -12.71 -4.23
CA PRO A 416 9.73 -12.19 -5.27
C PRO A 416 9.06 -12.16 -6.65
N GLU A 417 9.36 -11.12 -7.43
CA GLU A 417 8.73 -10.83 -8.74
C GLU A 417 7.21 -10.55 -8.70
N SER A 418 6.64 -10.32 -7.53
CA SER A 418 5.24 -9.93 -7.34
C SER A 418 5.10 -8.44 -7.02
N ALA A 419 4.11 -7.80 -7.62
CA ALA A 419 3.61 -6.48 -7.27
C ALA A 419 2.12 -6.47 -7.62
N PRO A 420 1.28 -7.09 -6.78
CA PRO A 420 -0.08 -7.44 -7.16
C PRO A 420 -0.96 -6.20 -7.26
N LEU A 421 -2.00 -6.29 -8.08
CA LEU A 421 -3.22 -5.53 -7.90
C LEU A 421 -4.09 -6.23 -6.86
N PHE A 422 -4.39 -5.56 -5.76
CA PHE A 422 -5.23 -6.09 -4.68
C PHE A 422 -6.64 -5.51 -4.79
N VAL A 423 -7.64 -6.37 -5.02
CA VAL A 423 -9.06 -5.99 -5.12
C VAL A 423 -9.76 -6.54 -3.89
N ASN A 424 -10.27 -5.64 -3.06
CA ASN A 424 -10.95 -5.99 -1.83
C ASN A 424 -12.36 -5.41 -1.82
N ASN A 425 -13.33 -6.24 -2.21
CA ASN A 425 -14.75 -5.89 -2.26
C ASN A 425 -15.43 -6.02 -0.89
N SER A 426 -14.76 -5.53 0.15
CA SER A 426 -15.30 -5.47 1.50
C SER A 426 -15.57 -4.03 1.93
N CYS A 427 -16.47 -3.84 2.89
CA CYS A 427 -16.86 -2.53 3.42
C CYS A 427 -15.66 -1.80 4.05
N TRP A 428 -15.56 -0.48 3.82
CA TRP A 428 -14.51 0.40 4.37
C TRP A 428 -13.07 -0.02 4.08
N SER A 429 -12.87 -0.94 3.14
CA SER A 429 -11.59 -1.59 2.87
C SER A 429 -10.53 -0.66 2.32
N TRP A 430 -10.90 0.53 1.85
CA TRP A 430 -9.95 1.42 1.18
C TRP A 430 -8.91 2.03 2.12
N HIS A 431 -9.19 2.30 3.40
CA HIS A 431 -8.32 3.18 4.20
C HIS A 431 -7.04 2.46 4.66
N GLU A 432 -7.08 1.81 5.83
CA GLU A 432 -5.90 1.16 6.42
C GLU A 432 -5.34 0.02 5.59
N LEU A 433 -6.22 -0.80 4.99
CA LEU A 433 -5.77 -1.96 4.23
C LEU A 433 -5.06 -1.54 2.95
N SER A 434 -5.53 -0.51 2.23
CA SER A 434 -4.81 -0.06 1.05
C SER A 434 -3.45 0.53 1.38
N GLN A 435 -3.32 1.24 2.52
CA GLN A 435 -2.03 1.74 2.98
C GLN A 435 -1.08 0.58 3.32
N ARG A 436 -1.53 -0.42 4.08
CA ARG A 436 -0.72 -1.60 4.42
C ARG A 436 -0.33 -2.40 3.19
N THR A 437 -1.25 -2.62 2.26
CA THR A 437 -1.03 -3.40 1.04
C THR A 437 -0.10 -2.69 0.06
N THR A 438 -0.26 -1.38 -0.14
CA THR A 438 0.69 -0.59 -0.96
C THR A 438 2.05 -0.47 -0.28
N PHE A 439 2.10 -0.37 1.04
CA PHE A 439 3.34 -0.49 1.81
C PHE A 439 3.97 -1.90 1.69
N ALA A 440 3.21 -2.97 1.52
CA ALA A 440 3.77 -4.29 1.22
C ALA A 440 4.29 -4.40 -0.23
N GLY A 441 4.07 -3.40 -1.08
CA GLY A 441 4.55 -3.35 -2.47
C GLY A 441 3.52 -3.80 -3.52
N ALA A 442 2.23 -3.76 -3.18
CA ALA A 442 1.18 -3.88 -4.19
C ALA A 442 1.25 -2.69 -5.13
N ARG A 443 1.19 -2.94 -6.44
CA ARG A 443 1.18 -1.85 -7.43
C ARG A 443 -0.09 -1.02 -7.34
N GLY A 444 -1.18 -1.61 -6.88
CA GLY A 444 -2.43 -0.91 -6.64
C GLY A 444 -3.38 -1.68 -5.73
N TYR A 445 -4.34 -0.94 -5.20
CA TYR A 445 -5.39 -1.41 -4.32
C TYR A 445 -6.73 -0.83 -4.77
N LEU A 446 -7.78 -1.64 -4.71
CA LEU A 446 -9.15 -1.21 -4.93
C LEU A 446 -9.98 -1.63 -3.73
N GLY A 447 -10.70 -0.67 -3.15
CA GLY A 447 -11.56 -0.90 -1.99
C GLY A 447 -12.77 0.02 -1.99
N SER A 448 -13.65 -0.18 -1.01
CA SER A 448 -14.87 0.61 -0.83
C SER A 448 -14.76 1.59 0.35
N LEU A 449 -15.36 2.77 0.21
CA LEU A 449 -15.44 3.84 1.21
C LEU A 449 -16.43 3.51 2.33
N PHE A 450 -17.53 2.87 1.98
CA PHE A 450 -18.67 2.58 2.84
C PHE A 450 -19.37 1.30 2.32
N PRO A 451 -20.34 0.74 3.06
CA PRO A 451 -20.96 -0.52 2.69
C PRO A 451 -21.54 -0.55 1.27
N ILE A 452 -21.32 -1.69 0.62
CA ILE A 452 -21.82 -2.05 -0.71
C ILE A 452 -22.62 -3.36 -0.59
N THR A 453 -23.58 -3.57 -1.49
CA THR A 453 -24.32 -4.83 -1.57
C THR A 453 -23.54 -5.87 -2.38
N ASP A 454 -23.86 -7.15 -2.17
CA ASP A 454 -23.25 -8.26 -2.93
C ASP A 454 -23.50 -8.11 -4.45
N ALA A 455 -24.68 -7.62 -4.84
CA ALA A 455 -25.00 -7.34 -6.25
C ALA A 455 -24.10 -6.23 -6.84
N GLU A 456 -23.86 -5.15 -6.08
CA GLU A 456 -22.94 -4.09 -6.51
C GLU A 456 -21.51 -4.61 -6.66
N ALA A 457 -21.05 -5.42 -5.71
CA ALA A 457 -19.73 -6.05 -5.76
C ALA A 457 -19.57 -6.95 -6.99
N GLN A 458 -20.59 -7.75 -7.31
CA GLN A 458 -20.63 -8.60 -8.50
C GLN A 458 -20.58 -7.79 -9.80
N GLU A 459 -21.38 -6.73 -9.90
CA GLU A 459 -21.40 -5.88 -11.10
C GLU A 459 -20.09 -5.12 -11.30
N ILE A 460 -19.47 -4.62 -10.24
CA ILE A 460 -18.14 -3.99 -10.30
C ILE A 460 -17.09 -5.02 -10.71
N GLY A 461 -17.10 -6.21 -10.10
CA GLY A 461 -16.21 -7.31 -10.47
C GLY A 461 -16.34 -7.67 -11.94
N ARG A 462 -17.57 -7.87 -12.43
CA ARG A 462 -17.84 -8.15 -13.85
C ARG A 462 -17.38 -7.02 -14.75
N ALA A 463 -17.66 -5.78 -14.40
CA ALA A 463 -17.27 -4.62 -15.21
C ALA A 463 -15.74 -4.49 -15.34
N LEU A 464 -15.00 -4.64 -14.24
CA LEU A 464 -13.54 -4.49 -14.22
C LEU A 464 -12.82 -5.64 -14.90
N PHE A 465 -13.27 -6.88 -14.68
CA PHE A 465 -12.58 -8.08 -15.12
C PHE A 465 -13.06 -8.63 -16.47
N ASP A 466 -14.21 -8.17 -16.99
CA ASP A 466 -14.75 -8.61 -18.28
C ASP A 466 -14.96 -7.43 -19.23
N GLN A 467 -15.87 -6.51 -18.91
CA GLN A 467 -16.29 -5.44 -19.83
C GLN A 467 -15.19 -4.43 -20.16
N TYR A 468 -14.41 -4.02 -19.16
CA TYR A 468 -13.38 -2.99 -19.26
C TYR A 468 -11.95 -3.52 -19.14
N ILE A 469 -11.79 -4.83 -19.32
CA ILE A 469 -10.48 -5.48 -19.29
C ILE A 469 -9.53 -4.85 -20.32
N GLY A 470 -8.24 -4.76 -19.97
CA GLY A 470 -7.21 -4.13 -20.79
C GLY A 470 -7.15 -2.60 -20.72
N GLN A 471 -8.20 -1.92 -20.26
CA GLN A 471 -8.15 -0.48 -20.01
C GLN A 471 -7.32 -0.16 -18.76
N ASP A 472 -6.85 1.09 -18.66
CA ASP A 472 -6.29 1.60 -17.42
C ASP A 472 -7.34 1.53 -16.31
N LEU A 473 -6.98 0.88 -15.22
CA LEU A 473 -7.89 0.50 -14.14
C LEU A 473 -8.62 1.68 -13.50
N PRO A 474 -8.01 2.86 -13.27
CA PRO A 474 -8.77 4.01 -12.77
C PRO A 474 -9.93 4.38 -13.69
N ARG A 475 -9.70 4.33 -15.01
CA ARG A 475 -10.73 4.64 -16.02
C ARG A 475 -11.79 3.54 -16.05
N ALA A 476 -11.37 2.27 -16.04
CA ALA A 476 -12.29 1.13 -15.95
C ALA A 476 -13.20 1.24 -14.72
N LEU A 477 -12.64 1.61 -13.56
CA LEU A 477 -13.39 1.81 -12.33
C LEU A 477 -14.36 2.99 -12.43
N TRP A 478 -13.91 4.12 -12.97
CA TRP A 478 -14.78 5.28 -13.15
C TRP A 478 -15.96 4.97 -14.08
N LEU A 479 -15.71 4.29 -15.20
CA LEU A 479 -16.75 3.83 -16.13
C LEU A 479 -17.72 2.83 -15.46
N ALA A 480 -17.19 1.82 -14.76
CA ALA A 480 -18.00 0.83 -14.05
C ALA A 480 -18.92 1.48 -13.01
N GLN A 481 -18.38 2.39 -12.19
CA GLN A 481 -19.20 3.11 -11.22
C GLN A 481 -20.23 4.02 -11.88
N ARG A 482 -19.92 4.65 -13.02
CA ARG A 482 -20.89 5.47 -13.76
C ARG A 482 -22.01 4.63 -14.35
N ASP A 483 -21.71 3.44 -14.86
CA ASP A 483 -22.71 2.54 -15.44
C ASP A 483 -23.67 2.01 -14.37
N ILE A 484 -23.16 1.70 -13.17
CA ILE A 484 -23.94 1.12 -12.07
C ILE A 484 -24.71 2.20 -11.29
N TYR A 485 -24.09 3.36 -11.04
CA TYR A 485 -24.64 4.40 -10.16
C TYR A 485 -25.16 5.63 -10.91
N GLY A 486 -25.06 5.67 -12.25
CA GLY A 486 -25.57 6.76 -13.08
C GLY A 486 -24.93 8.12 -12.76
N SER A 487 -25.74 9.16 -12.66
CA SER A 487 -25.31 10.52 -12.27
C SER A 487 -25.29 10.77 -10.76
N SER A 488 -25.57 9.75 -9.93
CA SER A 488 -25.54 9.88 -8.47
C SER A 488 -24.16 10.32 -7.98
N ALA A 489 -24.12 11.11 -6.90
CA ALA A 489 -22.86 11.41 -6.20
C ALA A 489 -22.25 10.15 -5.56
N ARG A 490 -23.07 9.11 -5.28
CA ARG A 490 -22.61 7.87 -4.65
C ARG A 490 -21.59 7.14 -5.55
N ARG A 491 -20.34 7.07 -5.06
CA ARG A 491 -19.21 6.39 -5.70
C ARG A 491 -18.40 5.65 -4.63
N PRO A 492 -18.82 4.43 -4.24
CA PRO A 492 -18.23 3.73 -3.11
C PRO A 492 -16.78 3.35 -3.34
N TYR A 493 -16.33 3.15 -4.57
CA TYR A 493 -15.01 2.59 -4.83
C TYR A 493 -13.93 3.63 -5.02
N VAL A 494 -12.80 3.39 -4.36
CA VAL A 494 -11.58 4.17 -4.46
C VAL A 494 -10.44 3.26 -4.89
N MET A 495 -9.58 3.81 -5.76
CA MET A 495 -8.36 3.18 -6.18
C MET A 495 -7.15 3.92 -5.63
N VAL A 496 -6.18 3.15 -5.12
CA VAL A 496 -4.83 3.59 -4.82
C VAL A 496 -3.89 2.89 -5.79
N GLY A 497 -3.07 3.64 -6.52
CA GLY A 497 -2.14 3.13 -7.52
C GLY A 497 -1.87 4.16 -8.63
N LEU A 498 -0.88 3.87 -9.45
CA LEU A 498 -0.52 4.71 -10.61
C LEU A 498 -1.63 4.72 -11.68
N PRO A 499 -1.75 5.81 -12.46
CA PRO A 499 -2.89 6.04 -13.35
C PRO A 499 -2.95 5.13 -14.58
N PHE A 500 -1.92 4.33 -14.82
CA PHE A 500 -1.74 3.45 -15.97
C PHE A 500 -1.65 1.95 -15.59
N ILE A 501 -1.99 1.61 -14.34
CA ILE A 501 -2.17 0.20 -13.94
C ILE A 501 -3.32 -0.37 -14.74
N ALA A 502 -3.19 -1.59 -15.25
CA ALA A 502 -4.22 -2.27 -16.01
C ALA A 502 -4.19 -3.77 -15.72
N ILE A 503 -5.31 -4.45 -16.02
CA ILE A 503 -5.41 -5.91 -16.11
C ILE A 503 -5.41 -6.24 -17.60
N ARG A 504 -4.26 -6.62 -18.15
CA ARG A 504 -4.06 -6.86 -19.59
C ARG A 504 -4.15 -8.36 -19.89
N PRO A 505 -4.47 -8.73 -21.14
CA PRO A 505 -4.36 -10.11 -21.62
C PRO A 505 -3.03 -10.74 -21.31
N ASN A 506 -3.07 -11.92 -20.70
CA ASN A 506 -1.87 -12.67 -20.43
C ASN A 506 -1.37 -13.33 -21.72
N ILE A 507 -0.17 -12.94 -22.14
CA ILE A 507 0.51 -13.49 -23.32
C ILE A 507 1.66 -14.43 -22.96
N LYS A 508 1.83 -14.75 -21.67
CA LYS A 508 2.93 -15.59 -21.16
C LYS A 508 2.42 -16.93 -20.65
N ASP A 509 3.31 -17.92 -20.68
CA ASP A 509 3.09 -19.20 -20.02
C ASP A 509 3.14 -19.02 -18.49
N ALA A 510 1.96 -18.79 -17.91
CA ALA A 510 1.76 -18.62 -16.48
C ALA A 510 2.02 -19.91 -15.71
N VAL A 511 1.79 -21.08 -16.30
CA VAL A 511 2.05 -22.38 -15.66
C VAL A 511 3.55 -22.57 -15.46
N SER A 512 4.36 -22.34 -16.50
CA SER A 512 5.81 -22.42 -16.40
C SER A 512 6.39 -21.35 -15.47
N HIS A 513 5.83 -20.13 -15.47
CA HIS A 513 6.21 -19.09 -14.51
C HIS A 513 5.98 -19.54 -13.06
N MET A 514 4.77 -20.03 -12.76
CA MET A 514 4.41 -20.47 -11.42
C MET A 514 5.23 -21.69 -10.98
N ASN A 515 5.43 -22.69 -11.85
CA ASN A 515 6.26 -23.85 -11.53
C ASN A 515 7.73 -23.47 -11.23
N ARG A 516 8.31 -22.49 -11.95
CA ARG A 516 9.64 -21.95 -11.61
C ARG A 516 9.64 -21.25 -10.25
N ALA A 517 8.61 -20.49 -9.94
CA ALA A 517 8.49 -19.81 -8.66
C ALA A 517 8.45 -20.81 -7.49
N TYR A 518 7.65 -21.89 -7.60
CA TYR A 518 7.65 -22.97 -6.61
C TYR A 518 9.04 -23.59 -6.43
N VAL A 519 9.71 -24.00 -7.52
CA VAL A 519 11.02 -24.65 -7.45
C VAL A 519 12.07 -23.72 -6.82
N ALA A 520 12.09 -22.44 -7.22
CA ALA A 520 13.00 -21.46 -6.65
C ALA A 520 12.69 -21.19 -5.17
N GLY A 521 11.42 -21.08 -4.79
CA GLY A 521 11.00 -20.89 -3.40
C GLY A 521 11.37 -22.09 -2.52
N ILE A 522 11.12 -23.31 -2.96
CA ILE A 522 11.50 -24.54 -2.25
C ILE A 522 13.01 -24.58 -2.04
N ALA A 523 13.80 -24.32 -3.08
CA ALA A 523 15.26 -24.29 -2.97
C ALA A 523 15.72 -23.22 -1.96
N HIS A 524 15.21 -22.00 -2.08
CA HIS A 524 15.56 -20.88 -1.20
C HIS A 524 15.25 -21.19 0.28
N TRP A 525 14.02 -21.63 0.57
CA TRP A 525 13.60 -21.88 1.95
C TRP A 525 14.24 -23.14 2.54
N THR A 526 14.55 -24.15 1.72
CA THR A 526 15.34 -25.32 2.19
C THR A 526 16.77 -24.93 2.53
N GLU A 527 17.43 -24.10 1.72
CA GLU A 527 18.75 -23.55 2.03
C GLU A 527 18.70 -22.68 3.29
N ARG A 528 17.68 -21.84 3.44
CA ARG A 528 17.53 -20.98 4.61
C ARG A 528 17.27 -21.80 5.88
N ALA A 529 16.53 -22.89 5.78
CA ALA A 529 16.27 -23.82 6.87
C ALA A 529 17.55 -24.51 7.38
N SER A 530 18.53 -24.75 6.52
CA SER A 530 19.80 -25.39 6.91
C SER A 530 20.90 -24.40 7.31
N SER A 531 20.96 -23.22 6.68
CA SER A 531 22.08 -22.28 6.80
C SER A 531 21.85 -21.10 7.74
N SER A 532 20.61 -20.81 8.14
CA SER A 532 20.34 -19.65 9.00
C SER A 532 20.97 -19.81 10.38
N PRO A 533 21.65 -18.78 10.92
CA PRO A 533 22.20 -18.83 12.27
C PRO A 533 21.11 -18.83 13.35
N HIS A 534 19.93 -18.29 13.05
CA HIS A 534 18.81 -18.18 13.98
C HIS A 534 17.86 -19.38 13.88
N GLU A 535 17.60 -20.03 15.02
CA GLU A 535 16.75 -21.23 15.11
C GLU A 535 15.31 -20.97 14.65
N GLU A 536 14.72 -19.85 15.08
CA GLU A 536 13.35 -19.49 14.69
C GLU A 536 13.22 -19.31 13.18
N VAL A 537 14.23 -18.68 12.55
CA VAL A 537 14.28 -18.55 11.09
C VAL A 537 14.41 -19.91 10.42
N ARG A 538 15.21 -20.84 10.98
CA ARG A 538 15.30 -22.21 10.45
C ARG A 538 13.95 -22.93 10.50
N ARG A 539 13.25 -22.85 11.64
CA ARG A 539 11.92 -23.45 11.83
C ARG A 539 10.89 -22.87 10.85
N ASN A 540 10.83 -21.55 10.72
CA ASN A 540 9.89 -20.89 9.80
C ASN A 540 10.23 -21.21 8.33
N ALA A 541 11.51 -21.23 7.96
CA ALA A 541 11.95 -21.62 6.62
C ALA A 541 11.59 -23.08 6.29
N GLN A 542 11.71 -24.00 7.26
CA GLN A 542 11.26 -25.39 7.09
C GLN A 542 9.75 -25.46 6.83
N ARG A 543 8.94 -24.72 7.60
CA ARG A 543 7.49 -24.63 7.41
C ARG A 543 7.13 -24.12 6.01
N PHE A 544 7.78 -23.05 5.56
CA PHE A 544 7.57 -22.49 4.21
C PHE A 544 7.95 -23.48 3.11
N SER A 545 9.07 -24.20 3.26
CA SER A 545 9.48 -25.23 2.30
C SER A 545 8.48 -26.38 2.24
N SER A 546 8.04 -26.91 3.39
CA SER A 546 7.03 -27.97 3.45
C SER A 546 5.73 -27.56 2.79
N PHE A 547 5.22 -26.36 3.10
CA PHE A 547 4.03 -25.81 2.46
C PHE A 547 4.18 -25.74 0.94
N LEU A 548 5.28 -25.19 0.43
CA LEU A 548 5.50 -25.07 -1.02
C LEU A 548 5.60 -26.44 -1.72
N ILE A 549 6.16 -27.46 -1.07
CA ILE A 549 6.25 -28.82 -1.61
C ILE A 549 4.85 -29.43 -1.75
N GLU A 550 4.06 -29.41 -0.68
CA GLU A 550 2.70 -29.94 -0.67
C GLU A 550 1.82 -29.21 -1.70
N ASP A 551 1.96 -27.89 -1.73
CA ASP A 551 1.16 -27.04 -2.60
C ASP A 551 1.55 -27.17 -4.08
N LEU A 552 2.82 -27.40 -4.39
CA LEU A 552 3.29 -27.71 -5.74
C LEU A 552 2.71 -29.05 -6.23
N GLN A 553 2.59 -30.05 -5.36
CA GLN A 553 1.96 -31.33 -5.71
C GLN A 553 0.48 -31.13 -6.03
N GLU A 554 -0.25 -30.38 -5.19
CA GLU A 554 -1.65 -30.03 -5.43
C GLU A 554 -1.82 -29.29 -6.77
N PHE A 555 -0.97 -28.29 -7.03
CA PHE A 555 -0.93 -27.53 -8.28
C PHE A 555 -0.74 -28.42 -9.50
N ARG A 556 0.24 -29.33 -9.48
CA ARG A 556 0.53 -30.26 -10.59
C ARG A 556 -0.60 -31.26 -10.82
N ASN A 557 -1.20 -31.78 -9.76
CA ASN A 557 -2.33 -32.71 -9.86
C ASN A 557 -3.53 -32.06 -10.55
N LYS A 558 -3.85 -30.80 -10.19
CA LYS A 558 -4.92 -30.02 -10.82
C LYS A 558 -4.68 -29.79 -12.32
N LEU A 559 -3.43 -29.50 -12.71
CA LEU A 559 -3.06 -29.34 -14.13
C LEU A 559 -3.21 -30.65 -14.92
N GLN A 560 -2.88 -31.80 -14.33
CA GLN A 560 -3.04 -33.11 -14.99
C GLN A 560 -4.52 -33.48 -15.16
N LEU A 561 -5.35 -33.21 -14.15
CA LEU A 561 -6.80 -33.45 -14.21
C LEU A 561 -7.47 -32.57 -15.27
N GLY A 562 -7.04 -31.31 -15.44
CA GLY A 562 -7.54 -30.40 -16.48
C GLY A 562 -7.15 -30.79 -17.92
N ARG A 563 -6.24 -31.75 -18.11
CA ARG A 563 -5.85 -32.29 -19.43
C ARG A 563 -6.61 -33.56 -19.84
N ARG A 564 -7.46 -34.12 -18.98
CA ARG A 564 -8.35 -35.22 -19.37
C ARG A 564 -9.55 -34.63 -20.11
N PRO A 565 -9.89 -35.09 -21.33
CA PRO A 565 -11.14 -34.68 -21.96
C PRO A 565 -12.30 -35.06 -21.03
N LEU A 566 -13.20 -34.11 -20.80
CA LEU A 566 -14.49 -34.38 -20.15
C LEU A 566 -15.15 -35.52 -20.93
N ARG A 567 -15.40 -36.64 -20.26
CA ARG A 567 -16.12 -37.79 -20.84
C ARG A 567 -17.61 -37.49 -20.91
#